data_AF-A0A8J5FDW0-F1
#
_entry.id   AF-A0A8J5FDW0-F1
#
_cell.length_a   1.000
_cell.length_b   1.000
_cell.length_c   1.000
_cell.angle_alpha   90.00
_cell.angle_beta   90.00
_cell.angle_gamma   90.00
#
_symmetry.space_group_name_H-M   'P 1'
#
loop_
_entity.id
_entity.type
_entity.pdbx_description
1 polymer ?
#
loop_
_entity_poly.entity_id
_entity_poly.type
_entity_poly.pdbx_seq_one_letter_code
_entity_poly.pdbx_strand_id
1 'polypeptide(L)'
;MPDRELELFPTSSRSVTETVNGSHKFVIQGYSLAKGMGVGKHIASETFSVGGFEWAIYFYPDGKNPEDNSAYVSVFIALASEGTDVRALFELTLLDQSGKGKHKVHSHFDRSLESGPYTLKYRGSMWGYKRFFRRAALETSDYLKDDCLKIDCTVGVVMSVVDSPRLHSIEVPDSDIGVHFGSLLDRQEGSDVVFDVSGEKFHAHKLVLAARSPVFKSQFYENPNDEENNIIISDMEPKVFRAMLHFIYRDSFIEDDETTKSDSPESSPSGRMAAKLLAAADKYGLERLRLLCEANLCKDLCVDSVANTLSLADHYHATELKAACLKYVAENLGAFMRSSGVEYLKENCPSLQSEILKIIAGWEEDCSSGGKSRSVWGQLSDGEDSSGRRVRPRS
;
A
#
# COMPACT_ATOMS: atom_id res chain seq x y z
N MET A 1 1.93 38.05 -53.64
CA MET A 1 1.93 36.96 -52.64
C MET A 1 0.63 36.21 -52.86
N PRO A 2 0.65 34.94 -53.33
CA PRO A 2 -0.58 34.19 -53.50
C PRO A 2 -1.08 33.70 -52.12
N ASP A 3 -2.39 33.78 -51.92
CA ASP A 3 -3.08 33.26 -50.75
C ASP A 3 -2.80 31.75 -50.61
N ARG A 4 -2.24 31.35 -49.47
CA ARG A 4 -2.13 29.94 -49.08
C ARG A 4 -3.51 29.49 -48.61
N GLU A 5 -4.23 28.74 -49.45
CA GLU A 5 -5.36 27.94 -48.98
C GLU A 5 -4.85 26.99 -47.88
N LEU A 6 -5.41 27.15 -46.68
CA LEU A 6 -5.16 26.23 -45.57
C LEU A 6 -5.88 24.92 -45.89
N GLU A 7 -5.14 23.93 -46.38
CA GLU A 7 -5.63 22.56 -46.50
C GLU A 7 -6.03 22.05 -45.10
N LEU A 8 -7.33 21.88 -44.88
CA LEU A 8 -7.86 21.24 -43.69
C LEU A 8 -7.69 19.73 -43.82
N PHE A 9 -6.76 19.16 -43.07
CA PHE A 9 -6.62 17.72 -42.95
C PHE A 9 -7.78 17.16 -42.12
N PRO A 10 -8.62 16.27 -42.67
CA PRO A 10 -9.70 15.67 -41.90
C PRO A 10 -9.10 14.76 -40.82
N THR A 11 -9.46 15.00 -39.56
CA THR A 11 -9.17 14.09 -38.46
C THR A 11 -10.38 13.19 -38.22
N SER A 12 -10.13 11.93 -37.88
CA SER A 12 -11.16 10.97 -37.51
C SER A 12 -10.72 10.26 -36.23
N SER A 13 -11.67 9.97 -35.35
CA SER A 13 -11.45 9.16 -34.16
C SER A 13 -12.56 8.12 -34.03
N ARG A 14 -12.21 6.97 -33.46
CA ARG A 14 -13.12 5.87 -33.16
C ARG A 14 -13.04 5.55 -31.68
N SER A 15 -14.17 5.53 -30.99
CA SER A 15 -14.27 5.03 -29.61
C SER A 15 -14.68 3.56 -29.66
N VAL A 16 -13.95 2.70 -28.96
CA VAL A 16 -14.31 1.30 -28.75
C VAL A 16 -14.59 1.11 -27.26
N THR A 17 -15.80 0.67 -26.95
CA THR A 17 -16.18 0.31 -25.58
C THR A 17 -16.14 -1.20 -25.45
N GLU A 18 -15.30 -1.69 -24.54
CA GLU A 18 -15.12 -3.11 -24.25
C GLU A 18 -15.24 -3.39 -22.75
N THR A 19 -15.41 -4.66 -22.41
CA THR A 19 -15.49 -5.09 -21.01
C THR A 19 -14.27 -5.93 -20.67
N VAL A 20 -13.50 -5.50 -19.67
CA VAL A 20 -12.39 -6.27 -19.11
C VAL A 20 -12.91 -7.11 -17.96
N ASN A 21 -12.83 -8.43 -18.09
CA ASN A 21 -13.34 -9.38 -17.12
C ASN A 21 -12.22 -9.90 -16.21
N GLY A 22 -12.54 -10.12 -14.94
CA GLY A 22 -11.69 -10.83 -14.00
C GLY A 22 -12.53 -11.53 -12.94
N SER A 23 -11.99 -12.60 -12.36
CA SER A 23 -12.70 -13.43 -11.38
C SER A 23 -11.87 -13.62 -10.12
N HIS A 24 -12.55 -13.70 -8.97
CA HIS A 24 -11.95 -13.90 -7.67
C HIS A 24 -12.74 -14.93 -6.87
N LYS A 25 -12.01 -15.80 -6.14
CA LYS A 25 -12.58 -16.85 -5.31
C LYS A 25 -12.40 -16.48 -3.85
N PHE A 26 -13.50 -16.46 -3.11
CA PHE A 26 -13.51 -16.12 -1.71
C PHE A 26 -14.02 -17.29 -0.87
N VAL A 27 -13.14 -17.78 0.00
CA VAL A 27 -13.40 -18.91 0.90
C VAL A 27 -13.54 -18.37 2.31
N ILE A 28 -14.70 -18.62 2.93
CA ILE A 28 -14.99 -18.23 4.31
C ILE A 28 -14.98 -19.50 5.14
N GLN A 29 -13.90 -19.71 5.89
CA GLN A 29 -13.78 -20.80 6.85
C GLN A 29 -14.18 -20.30 8.24
N GLY A 30 -14.94 -21.11 8.99
CA GLY A 30 -15.43 -20.70 10.31
C GLY A 30 -16.77 -19.98 10.27
N TYR A 31 -17.69 -20.34 9.37
CA TYR A 31 -19.00 -19.69 9.24
C TYR A 31 -19.79 -19.65 10.57
N SER A 32 -19.66 -20.68 11.39
CA SER A 32 -20.29 -20.78 12.71
C SER A 32 -19.87 -19.67 13.68
N LEU A 33 -18.65 -19.15 13.54
CA LEU A 33 -18.13 -18.00 14.29
C LEU A 33 -18.48 -16.67 13.60
N ALA A 34 -18.60 -16.68 12.28
CA ALA A 34 -19.00 -15.52 11.49
C ALA A 34 -20.47 -15.13 11.72
N LYS A 35 -21.36 -16.11 11.88
CA LYS A 35 -22.78 -15.86 12.16
C LYS A 35 -22.96 -15.34 13.59
N GLY A 36 -23.87 -14.38 13.77
CA GLY A 36 -24.07 -13.70 15.05
C GLY A 36 -23.15 -12.49 15.28
N MET A 37 -22.31 -12.13 14.32
CA MET A 37 -21.50 -10.89 14.36
C MET A 37 -22.36 -9.61 14.37
N GLY A 38 -23.63 -9.70 13.99
CA GLY A 38 -24.60 -8.62 14.01
C GLY A 38 -24.94 -8.07 12.63
N VAL A 39 -26.16 -7.55 12.50
CA VAL A 39 -26.67 -6.99 11.24
C VAL A 39 -25.79 -5.82 10.78
N GLY A 40 -25.48 -5.78 9.50
CA GLY A 40 -24.64 -4.74 8.89
C GLY A 40 -23.13 -4.94 9.09
N LYS A 41 -22.71 -5.96 9.85
CA LYS A 41 -21.31 -6.39 9.91
C LYS A 41 -21.03 -7.39 8.79
N HIS A 42 -19.81 -7.34 8.23
CA HIS A 42 -19.42 -8.16 7.10
C HIS A 42 -18.01 -8.70 7.25
N ILE A 43 -17.74 -9.72 6.45
CA ILE A 43 -16.41 -10.25 6.17
C ILE A 43 -16.04 -9.80 4.76
N ALA A 44 -14.86 -9.23 4.59
CA ALA A 44 -14.32 -8.83 3.31
C ALA A 44 -13.33 -9.87 2.78
N SER A 45 -13.31 -10.10 1.47
CA SER A 45 -12.21 -10.79 0.80
C SER A 45 -10.96 -9.91 0.76
N GLU A 46 -9.82 -10.50 0.40
CA GLU A 46 -8.70 -9.70 -0.12
C GLU A 46 -9.12 -8.93 -1.37
N THR A 47 -8.38 -7.86 -1.66
CA THR A 47 -8.63 -7.08 -2.88
C THR A 47 -8.10 -7.79 -4.11
N PHE A 48 -8.74 -7.56 -5.25
CA PHE A 48 -8.30 -8.08 -6.53
C PHE A 48 -8.51 -7.06 -7.66
N SER A 49 -7.62 -7.08 -8.64
CA SER A 49 -7.56 -6.07 -9.70
C SER A 49 -8.34 -6.50 -10.94
N VAL A 50 -9.25 -5.64 -11.42
CA VAL A 50 -9.94 -5.80 -12.71
C VAL A 50 -10.14 -4.44 -13.36
N GLY A 51 -9.75 -4.30 -14.64
CA GLY A 51 -9.96 -3.07 -15.41
C GLY A 51 -9.22 -1.84 -14.85
N GLY A 52 -8.11 -2.04 -14.15
CA GLY A 52 -7.34 -0.96 -13.49
C GLY A 52 -7.89 -0.50 -12.14
N PHE A 53 -8.89 -1.20 -11.59
CA PHE A 53 -9.48 -0.90 -10.28
C PHE A 53 -9.33 -2.09 -9.32
N GLU A 54 -9.29 -1.79 -8.02
CA GLU A 54 -9.30 -2.80 -6.96
C GLU A 54 -10.73 -3.07 -6.50
N TRP A 55 -11.05 -4.34 -6.30
CA TRP A 55 -12.38 -4.82 -5.92
C TRP A 55 -12.30 -5.73 -4.70
N ALA A 56 -13.37 -5.80 -3.91
CA ALA A 56 -13.48 -6.75 -2.80
C ALA A 56 -14.91 -7.31 -2.69
N ILE A 57 -15.04 -8.55 -2.22
CA ILE A 57 -16.33 -9.19 -1.96
C ILE A 57 -16.69 -9.00 -0.49
N TYR A 58 -17.87 -8.45 -0.22
CA TYR A 58 -18.41 -8.29 1.14
C TYR A 58 -19.53 -9.29 1.39
N PHE A 59 -19.31 -10.17 2.35
CA PHE A 59 -20.30 -11.14 2.82
C PHE A 59 -20.87 -10.69 4.18
N TYR A 60 -22.19 -10.56 4.27
CA TYR A 60 -22.89 -10.22 5.51
C TYR A 60 -23.63 -11.47 6.02
N PRO A 61 -23.07 -12.21 7.00
CA PRO A 61 -23.69 -13.41 7.55
C PRO A 61 -25.06 -13.11 8.16
N ASP A 62 -25.16 -11.97 8.85
CA ASP A 62 -26.38 -11.56 9.53
C ASP A 62 -27.31 -10.66 8.69
N GLY A 63 -26.98 -10.45 7.43
CA GLY A 63 -27.68 -9.56 6.53
C GLY A 63 -27.20 -8.11 6.65
N LYS A 64 -27.42 -7.32 5.60
CA LYS A 64 -26.93 -5.93 5.54
C LYS A 64 -27.79 -4.94 6.32
N ASN A 65 -29.11 -5.11 6.31
CA ASN A 65 -30.07 -4.16 6.86
C ASN A 65 -30.93 -4.79 7.98
N PRO A 66 -31.28 -4.05 9.04
CA PRO A 66 -32.18 -4.54 10.11
C PRO A 66 -33.56 -4.95 9.62
N GLU A 67 -34.05 -4.31 8.56
CA GLU A 67 -35.35 -4.57 7.93
C GLU A 67 -35.50 -6.01 7.39
N ASP A 68 -34.39 -6.69 7.11
CA ASP A 68 -34.39 -8.08 6.65
C ASP A 68 -34.42 -9.09 7.81
N ASN A 69 -34.54 -8.59 9.05
CA ASN A 69 -34.67 -9.31 10.32
C ASN A 69 -33.70 -10.49 10.50
N SER A 70 -32.46 -10.33 10.02
CA SER A 70 -31.46 -11.40 10.06
C SER A 70 -31.93 -12.72 9.43
N ALA A 71 -32.84 -12.68 8.45
CA ALA A 71 -33.34 -13.90 7.80
C ALA A 71 -32.50 -14.32 6.58
N TYR A 72 -31.67 -13.42 6.08
CA TYR A 72 -30.89 -13.61 4.85
C TYR A 72 -29.41 -13.37 5.10
N VAL A 73 -28.57 -14.01 4.28
CA VAL A 73 -27.19 -13.59 4.05
C VAL A 73 -27.18 -12.62 2.87
N SER A 74 -26.27 -11.64 2.90
CA SER A 74 -26.08 -10.69 1.80
C SER A 74 -24.69 -10.81 1.20
N VAL A 75 -24.58 -10.58 -0.10
CA VAL A 75 -23.29 -10.61 -0.82
C VAL A 75 -23.22 -9.38 -1.72
N PHE A 76 -22.11 -8.66 -1.67
CA PHE A 76 -21.84 -7.48 -2.47
C PHE A 76 -20.44 -7.52 -3.06
N ILE A 77 -20.28 -6.90 -4.22
CA ILE A 77 -19.00 -6.45 -4.73
C ILE A 77 -18.83 -4.97 -4.38
N ALA A 78 -17.65 -4.60 -3.89
CA ALA A 78 -17.30 -3.24 -3.50
C ALA A 78 -16.07 -2.75 -4.28
N LEU A 79 -16.08 -1.47 -4.65
CA LEU A 79 -14.91 -0.79 -5.20
C LEU A 79 -13.96 -0.46 -4.05
N ALA A 80 -12.76 -1.03 -4.06
CA ALA A 80 -11.77 -0.88 -2.99
C ALA A 80 -10.72 0.22 -3.29
N SER A 81 -10.48 0.54 -4.56
CA SER A 81 -9.62 1.66 -4.99
C SER A 81 -10.38 2.98 -5.09
N GLU A 82 -9.65 4.08 -5.22
CA GLU A 82 -10.24 5.34 -5.67
C GLU A 82 -10.75 5.20 -7.11
N GLY A 83 -11.88 5.83 -7.41
CA GLY A 83 -12.50 5.79 -8.74
C GLY A 83 -13.81 6.57 -8.76
N THR A 84 -14.07 7.25 -9.87
CA THR A 84 -15.30 8.00 -10.11
C THR A 84 -16.08 7.39 -11.27
N ASP A 85 -17.38 7.17 -11.06
CA ASP A 85 -18.31 6.62 -12.05
C ASP A 85 -17.83 5.37 -12.80
N VAL A 86 -17.20 4.43 -12.09
CA VAL A 86 -16.73 3.16 -12.64
C VAL A 86 -17.94 2.32 -13.05
N ARG A 87 -18.05 1.99 -14.34
CA ARG A 87 -19.13 1.16 -14.87
C ARG A 87 -18.71 -0.31 -14.88
N ALA A 88 -19.44 -1.16 -14.17
CA ALA A 88 -19.13 -2.58 -14.07
C ALA A 88 -20.37 -3.48 -14.12
N LEU A 89 -20.19 -4.64 -14.75
CA LEU A 89 -21.03 -5.81 -14.64
C LEU A 89 -20.43 -6.72 -13.56
N PHE A 90 -21.27 -7.54 -12.94
CA PHE A 90 -20.78 -8.53 -12.00
C PHE A 90 -21.63 -9.79 -11.99
N GLU A 91 -21.02 -10.87 -11.55
CA GLU A 91 -21.66 -12.14 -11.22
C GLU A 91 -21.21 -12.57 -9.82
N LEU A 92 -22.17 -13.03 -9.02
CA LEU A 92 -21.92 -13.59 -7.70
C LEU A 92 -22.47 -15.01 -7.64
N THR A 93 -21.59 -15.94 -7.34
CA THR A 93 -21.85 -17.38 -7.43
C THR A 93 -21.50 -18.05 -6.11
N LEU A 94 -22.51 -18.58 -5.43
CA LEU A 94 -22.32 -19.40 -4.24
C LEU A 94 -22.18 -20.86 -4.65
N LEU A 95 -21.03 -21.46 -4.31
CA LEU A 95 -20.65 -22.76 -4.85
C LEU A 95 -21.29 -23.91 -4.08
N ASP A 96 -22.00 -24.79 -4.79
CA ASP A 96 -22.33 -26.13 -4.32
C ASP A 96 -21.07 -26.95 -4.04
N GLN A 97 -21.04 -27.56 -2.85
CA GLN A 97 -19.92 -28.40 -2.38
C GLN A 97 -20.32 -29.89 -2.32
N SER A 98 -21.45 -30.29 -2.91
CA SER A 98 -21.81 -31.71 -3.06
C SER A 98 -21.13 -32.41 -4.23
N GLY A 99 -20.47 -31.65 -5.11
CA GLY A 99 -19.91 -32.17 -6.38
C GLY A 99 -20.96 -32.32 -7.49
N LYS A 100 -22.20 -31.86 -7.28
CA LYS A 100 -23.28 -31.92 -8.29
C LYS A 100 -23.31 -30.70 -9.21
N GLY A 101 -22.49 -29.68 -8.93
CA GLY A 101 -22.37 -28.46 -9.75
C GLY A 101 -23.60 -27.56 -9.68
N LYS A 102 -24.44 -27.69 -8.64
CA LYS A 102 -25.68 -26.91 -8.50
C LYS A 102 -25.41 -25.54 -7.85
N HIS A 103 -24.57 -24.73 -8.45
CA HIS A 103 -24.21 -23.41 -7.93
C HIS A 103 -25.40 -22.45 -7.96
N LYS A 104 -25.47 -21.56 -6.97
CA LYS A 104 -26.42 -20.45 -6.99
C LYS A 104 -25.77 -19.23 -7.61
N VAL A 105 -26.20 -18.89 -8.82
CA VAL A 105 -25.61 -17.82 -9.64
C VAL A 105 -26.55 -16.62 -9.72
N HIS A 106 -26.00 -15.43 -9.55
CA HIS A 106 -26.65 -14.17 -9.86
C HIS A 106 -25.75 -13.35 -10.80
N SER A 107 -26.05 -13.39 -12.11
CA SER A 107 -25.26 -12.74 -13.16
C SER A 107 -25.92 -11.50 -13.74
N HIS A 108 -25.09 -10.53 -14.11
CA HIS A 108 -25.49 -9.35 -14.86
C HIS A 108 -24.90 -9.29 -16.28
N PHE A 109 -24.10 -10.29 -16.68
CA PHE A 109 -23.50 -10.34 -18.02
C PHE A 109 -24.52 -10.60 -19.14
N ASP A 110 -25.61 -11.30 -18.83
CA ASP A 110 -26.62 -11.73 -19.82
C ASP A 110 -27.87 -10.83 -19.87
N ARG A 111 -27.89 -9.68 -19.17
CA ARG A 111 -29.09 -8.82 -19.13
C ARG A 111 -29.27 -8.02 -20.42
N SER A 112 -30.54 -7.78 -20.80
CA SER A 112 -30.91 -6.94 -21.94
C SER A 112 -30.34 -5.51 -21.81
N LEU A 113 -30.17 -4.83 -22.95
CA LEU A 113 -29.62 -3.47 -23.06
C LEU A 113 -30.28 -2.41 -22.13
N GLU A 114 -31.45 -2.69 -21.60
CA GLU A 114 -32.22 -1.79 -20.72
C GLU A 114 -31.65 -1.70 -19.30
N SER A 115 -30.97 -2.74 -18.83
CA SER A 115 -30.32 -2.78 -17.52
C SER A 115 -28.80 -2.75 -17.71
N GLY A 116 -28.28 -1.60 -18.13
CA GLY A 116 -26.85 -1.41 -18.39
C GLY A 116 -25.96 -1.66 -17.15
N PRO A 117 -24.63 -1.56 -17.32
CA PRO A 117 -23.66 -1.73 -16.23
C PRO A 117 -23.96 -0.85 -15.03
N TYR A 118 -23.64 -1.33 -13.83
CA TYR A 118 -23.77 -0.56 -12.61
C TYR A 118 -22.66 0.47 -12.49
N THR A 119 -23.01 1.67 -12.01
CA THR A 119 -22.03 2.73 -11.75
C THR A 119 -21.64 2.72 -10.26
N LEU A 120 -20.34 2.57 -10.00
CA LEU A 120 -19.72 2.70 -8.68
C LEU A 120 -19.01 4.05 -8.61
N LYS A 121 -19.48 4.91 -7.72
CA LYS A 121 -19.18 6.35 -7.78
C LYS A 121 -17.92 6.78 -7.02
N TYR A 122 -17.52 6.01 -6.02
CA TYR A 122 -16.45 6.34 -5.08
C TYR A 122 -15.97 5.09 -4.36
N ARG A 123 -14.81 5.17 -3.71
CA ARG A 123 -14.25 4.09 -2.91
C ARG A 123 -15.21 3.65 -1.80
N GLY A 124 -15.50 2.35 -1.72
CA GLY A 124 -16.48 1.76 -0.81
C GLY A 124 -17.91 1.73 -1.34
N SER A 125 -18.17 2.29 -2.53
CA SER A 125 -19.42 2.04 -3.25
C SER A 125 -19.55 0.55 -3.55
N MET A 126 -20.76 0.00 -3.43
CA MET A 126 -20.97 -1.44 -3.54
C MET A 126 -22.32 -1.79 -4.19
N TRP A 127 -22.32 -2.88 -4.96
CA TRP A 127 -23.50 -3.45 -5.60
C TRP A 127 -23.61 -4.94 -5.32
N GLY A 128 -24.84 -5.45 -5.27
CA GLY A 128 -25.08 -6.84 -4.89
C GLY A 128 -26.48 -7.05 -4.34
N TYR A 129 -26.64 -8.09 -3.54
CA TYR A 129 -27.94 -8.62 -3.15
C TYR A 129 -28.10 -8.62 -1.63
N LYS A 130 -29.01 -7.78 -1.12
CA LYS A 130 -29.41 -7.76 0.30
C LYS A 130 -29.99 -9.11 0.75
N ARG A 131 -30.81 -9.73 -0.10
CA ARG A 131 -31.45 -11.03 0.15
C ARG A 131 -30.85 -12.10 -0.75
N PHE A 132 -29.53 -12.28 -0.67
CA PHE A 132 -28.81 -13.20 -1.56
C PHE A 132 -29.28 -14.64 -1.36
N PHE A 133 -29.31 -15.14 -0.12
CA PHE A 133 -29.87 -16.47 0.20
C PHE A 133 -30.47 -16.50 1.61
N ARG A 134 -31.49 -17.34 1.84
CA ARG A 134 -32.08 -17.50 3.17
C ARG A 134 -31.10 -18.21 4.09
N ARG A 135 -30.87 -17.67 5.29
CA ARG A 135 -29.87 -18.20 6.22
C ARG A 135 -30.18 -19.62 6.67
N ALA A 136 -31.41 -19.87 7.13
CA ALA A 136 -31.84 -21.22 7.55
C ALA A 136 -31.72 -22.26 6.42
N ALA A 137 -31.92 -21.84 5.16
CA ALA A 137 -31.70 -22.70 4.01
C ALA A 137 -30.21 -22.89 3.70
N LEU A 138 -29.38 -21.86 3.87
CA LEU A 138 -27.92 -21.94 3.72
C LEU A 138 -27.33 -22.98 4.68
N GLU A 139 -27.69 -22.88 5.95
CA GLU A 139 -27.15 -23.70 7.04
C GLU A 139 -27.48 -25.19 6.91
N THR A 140 -28.50 -25.53 6.14
CA THR A 140 -28.95 -26.91 5.88
C THR A 140 -28.63 -27.40 4.46
N SER A 141 -27.95 -26.57 3.66
CA SER A 141 -27.66 -26.85 2.25
C SER A 141 -26.25 -27.41 2.02
N ASP A 142 -26.03 -27.96 0.83
CA ASP A 142 -24.71 -28.36 0.34
C ASP A 142 -23.79 -27.18 -0.01
N TYR A 143 -24.23 -25.92 0.18
CA TYR A 143 -23.37 -24.74 0.01
C TYR A 143 -22.46 -24.49 1.21
N LEU A 144 -22.83 -24.95 2.40
CA LEU A 144 -22.04 -24.87 3.64
C LEU A 144 -21.58 -26.27 4.03
N LYS A 145 -20.28 -26.55 3.93
CA LYS A 145 -19.68 -27.83 4.33
C LYS A 145 -18.42 -27.61 5.12
N ASP A 146 -18.20 -28.41 6.15
CA ASP A 146 -17.02 -28.32 7.03
C ASP A 146 -16.80 -26.89 7.56
N ASP A 147 -17.90 -26.24 7.93
CA ASP A 147 -17.96 -24.85 8.38
C ASP A 147 -17.39 -23.82 7.38
N CYS A 148 -17.43 -24.17 6.09
CA CYS A 148 -16.82 -23.41 5.00
C CYS A 148 -17.83 -23.04 3.92
N LEU A 149 -17.82 -21.77 3.49
CA LEU A 149 -18.55 -21.25 2.33
C LEU A 149 -17.57 -20.83 1.23
N LYS A 150 -17.96 -21.02 -0.03
CA LYS A 150 -17.15 -20.59 -1.18
C LYS A 150 -17.98 -19.73 -2.13
N ILE A 151 -17.49 -18.53 -2.40
CA ILE A 151 -18.13 -17.55 -3.27
C ILE A 151 -17.17 -17.23 -4.40
N ASP A 152 -17.60 -17.46 -5.63
CA ASP A 152 -16.91 -16.99 -6.84
C ASP A 152 -17.57 -15.68 -7.29
N CYS A 153 -16.75 -14.68 -7.56
CA CYS A 153 -17.19 -13.41 -8.13
C CYS A 153 -16.49 -13.18 -9.46
N THR A 154 -17.25 -12.74 -10.46
CA THR A 154 -16.70 -12.23 -11.73
C THR A 154 -17.11 -10.78 -11.88
N VAL A 155 -16.16 -9.91 -12.19
CA VAL A 155 -16.38 -8.49 -12.45
C VAL A 155 -16.00 -8.19 -13.89
N GLY A 156 -16.84 -7.42 -14.58
CA GLY A 156 -16.60 -6.97 -15.94
C GLY A 156 -16.61 -5.44 -15.99
N VAL A 157 -15.44 -4.82 -16.06
CA VAL A 157 -15.31 -3.36 -16.06
C VAL A 157 -15.43 -2.83 -17.48
N VAL A 158 -16.36 -1.91 -17.69
CA VAL A 158 -16.59 -1.30 -19.00
C VAL A 158 -15.62 -0.15 -19.21
N MET A 159 -14.68 -0.35 -20.14
CA MET A 159 -13.66 0.61 -20.52
C MET A 159 -13.96 1.15 -21.91
N SER A 160 -13.79 2.46 -22.11
CA SER A 160 -13.83 3.08 -23.43
C SER A 160 -12.42 3.47 -23.81
N VAL A 161 -11.87 2.81 -24.82
CA VAL A 161 -10.55 3.12 -25.37
C VAL A 161 -10.78 3.86 -26.70
N VAL A 162 -10.09 4.98 -26.89
CA VAL A 162 -10.03 5.61 -28.21
C VAL A 162 -9.08 4.77 -29.05
N ASP A 163 -9.64 4.09 -30.05
CA ASP A 163 -8.92 3.23 -30.97
C ASP A 163 -8.12 4.13 -31.92
N SER A 164 -6.92 4.54 -31.47
CA SER A 164 -5.88 4.98 -32.39
C SER A 164 -5.33 3.72 -33.05
N PRO A 165 -5.23 3.64 -34.39
CA PRO A 165 -4.60 2.48 -35.02
C PRO A 165 -3.20 2.37 -34.43
N ARG A 166 -2.97 1.33 -33.62
CA ARG A 166 -1.67 1.01 -33.03
C ARG A 166 -0.73 0.80 -34.22
N LEU A 167 0.03 1.84 -34.57
CA LEU A 167 1.27 1.68 -35.32
C LEU A 167 2.04 0.57 -34.60
N HIS A 168 2.44 -0.46 -35.34
CA HIS A 168 3.28 -1.58 -34.90
C HIS A 168 4.08 -1.21 -33.65
N SER A 169 3.69 -1.76 -32.49
CA SER A 169 4.36 -1.49 -31.23
C SER A 169 5.78 -2.04 -31.33
N ILE A 170 6.76 -1.17 -31.54
CA ILE A 170 8.16 -1.53 -31.43
C ILE A 170 8.38 -1.88 -29.96
N GLU A 171 8.77 -3.12 -29.67
CA GLU A 171 9.21 -3.48 -28.32
C GLU A 171 10.47 -2.69 -27.99
N VAL A 172 10.37 -1.81 -26.99
CA VAL A 172 11.50 -1.05 -26.47
C VAL A 172 12.03 -1.83 -25.27
N PRO A 173 13.31 -2.26 -25.28
CA PRO A 173 13.93 -2.91 -24.13
C PRO A 173 13.91 -2.00 -22.89
N ASP A 174 13.97 -2.62 -21.71
CA ASP A 174 14.14 -1.91 -20.46
C ASP A 174 15.45 -1.09 -20.45
N SER A 175 15.47 -0.05 -19.61
CA SER A 175 16.63 0.83 -19.49
C SER A 175 17.87 0.07 -19.00
N ASP A 176 18.95 0.13 -19.77
CA ASP A 176 20.25 -0.48 -19.47
C ASP A 176 21.23 0.49 -18.78
N ILE A 177 20.80 1.72 -18.50
CA ILE A 177 21.66 2.78 -17.93
C ILE A 177 22.30 2.33 -16.61
N GLY A 178 21.54 1.68 -15.73
CA GLY A 178 22.04 1.19 -14.46
C GLY A 178 23.12 0.12 -14.64
N VAL A 179 23.00 -0.74 -15.66
CA VAL A 179 24.03 -1.74 -16.00
C VAL A 179 25.29 -1.05 -16.49
N HIS A 180 25.15 -0.05 -17.37
CA HIS A 180 26.28 0.69 -17.93
C HIS A 180 27.06 1.48 -16.86
N PHE A 181 26.38 2.27 -16.03
CA PHE A 181 27.03 2.99 -14.92
C PHE A 181 27.55 2.02 -13.86
N GLY A 182 26.81 0.97 -13.55
CA GLY A 182 27.28 -0.10 -12.66
C GLY A 182 28.59 -0.72 -13.13
N SER A 183 28.74 -0.98 -14.42
CA SER A 183 30.00 -1.50 -14.98
C SER A 183 31.16 -0.51 -14.85
N LEU A 184 30.91 0.80 -14.86
CA LEU A 184 31.97 1.80 -14.59
C LEU A 184 32.48 1.67 -13.15
N LEU A 185 31.56 1.49 -12.19
CA LEU A 185 31.92 1.28 -10.79
C LEU A 185 32.72 -0.01 -10.61
N ASP A 186 32.27 -1.12 -11.20
CA ASP A 186 32.91 -2.43 -11.04
C ASP A 186 34.31 -2.46 -11.67
N ARG A 187 34.48 -1.82 -12.84
CA ARG A 187 35.76 -1.76 -13.58
C ARG A 187 36.69 -0.65 -13.11
N GLN A 188 36.18 0.31 -12.35
CA GLN A 188 36.92 1.47 -11.83
C GLN A 188 37.51 2.35 -12.95
N GLU A 189 36.95 2.26 -14.16
CA GLU A 189 37.47 2.94 -15.34
C GLU A 189 37.18 4.44 -15.28
N GLY A 190 38.23 5.26 -15.20
CA GLY A 190 38.11 6.71 -15.12
C GLY A 190 37.81 7.23 -13.71
N SER A 191 37.99 6.41 -12.66
CA SER A 191 37.79 6.85 -11.28
C SER A 191 38.69 8.03 -10.93
N ASP A 192 38.12 9.10 -10.40
CA ASP A 192 38.80 10.35 -10.02
C ASP A 192 38.71 10.65 -8.51
N VAL A 193 38.15 9.73 -7.73
CA VAL A 193 38.10 9.76 -6.28
C VAL A 193 38.18 8.35 -5.68
N VAL A 194 38.80 8.23 -4.52
CA VAL A 194 38.93 7.00 -3.73
C VAL A 194 38.41 7.26 -2.32
N PHE A 195 37.52 6.39 -1.82
CA PHE A 195 37.08 6.42 -0.44
C PHE A 195 37.78 5.33 0.36
N ASP A 196 38.36 5.67 1.51
CA ASP A 196 38.86 4.72 2.49
C ASP A 196 37.81 4.54 3.58
N VAL A 197 37.17 3.37 3.59
CA VAL A 197 36.13 3.01 4.55
C VAL A 197 36.67 1.90 5.43
N SER A 198 37.07 2.24 6.65
CA SER A 198 37.67 1.28 7.61
C SER A 198 38.84 0.46 7.02
N GLY A 199 39.67 1.06 6.16
CA GLY A 199 40.82 0.42 5.51
C GLY A 199 40.50 -0.22 4.16
N GLU A 200 39.22 -0.32 3.77
CA GLU A 200 38.81 -0.78 2.44
C GLU A 200 38.69 0.40 1.47
N LYS A 201 39.34 0.28 0.29
CA LYS A 201 39.36 1.33 -0.73
C LYS A 201 38.26 1.15 -1.77
N PHE A 202 37.46 2.18 -2.00
CA PHE A 202 36.39 2.23 -2.99
C PHE A 202 36.68 3.31 -4.02
N HIS A 203 36.91 2.89 -5.27
CA HIS A 203 37.11 3.79 -6.40
C HIS A 203 35.75 4.26 -6.95
N ALA A 204 35.62 5.54 -7.25
CA ALA A 204 34.38 6.13 -7.75
C ALA A 204 34.63 7.37 -8.63
N HIS A 205 33.54 8.01 -9.06
CA HIS A 205 33.52 9.13 -10.01
C HIS A 205 32.79 10.33 -9.40
N LYS A 206 33.49 11.45 -9.21
CA LYS A 206 32.97 12.68 -8.60
C LYS A 206 31.70 13.16 -9.30
N LEU A 207 31.69 13.13 -10.64
CA LEU A 207 30.54 13.57 -11.44
C LEU A 207 29.27 12.75 -11.16
N VAL A 208 29.39 11.42 -11.11
CA VAL A 208 28.24 10.53 -10.86
C VAL A 208 27.70 10.72 -9.44
N LEU A 209 28.61 10.78 -8.46
CA LEU A 209 28.27 11.01 -7.05
C LEU A 209 27.59 12.37 -6.85
N ALA A 210 28.13 13.44 -7.42
CA ALA A 210 27.58 14.79 -7.33
C ALA A 210 26.23 14.93 -8.06
N ALA A 211 26.01 14.19 -9.14
CA ALA A 211 24.72 14.18 -9.83
C ALA A 211 23.61 13.52 -8.98
N ARG A 212 23.97 12.63 -8.06
CA ARG A 212 23.04 11.77 -7.32
C ARG A 212 22.90 12.12 -5.84
N SER A 213 23.86 12.85 -5.28
CA SER A 213 23.87 13.29 -3.88
C SER A 213 24.20 14.77 -3.78
N PRO A 214 23.33 15.60 -3.18
CA PRO A 214 23.64 17.00 -2.93
C PRO A 214 24.85 17.18 -1.99
N VAL A 215 25.07 16.24 -1.07
CA VAL A 215 26.20 16.26 -0.15
C VAL A 215 27.52 16.05 -0.88
N PHE A 216 27.61 15.03 -1.75
CA PHE A 216 28.79 14.86 -2.61
C PHE A 216 28.98 16.02 -3.57
N LYS A 217 27.88 16.58 -4.13
CA LYS A 217 27.96 17.77 -4.98
C LYS A 217 28.62 18.95 -4.26
N SER A 218 28.15 19.24 -3.05
CA SER A 218 28.70 20.33 -2.24
C SER A 218 30.16 20.05 -1.87
N GLN A 219 30.46 18.83 -1.45
CA GLN A 219 31.82 18.40 -1.10
C GLN A 219 32.82 18.51 -2.26
N PHE A 220 32.40 18.23 -3.50
CA PHE A 220 33.31 18.23 -4.64
C PHE A 220 33.42 19.57 -5.39
N TYR A 221 32.34 20.37 -5.41
CA TYR A 221 32.28 21.55 -6.27
C TYR A 221 32.07 22.87 -5.53
N GLU A 222 31.50 22.85 -4.33
CA GLU A 222 31.22 24.08 -3.56
C GLU A 222 32.28 24.31 -2.49
N ASN A 223 32.74 23.25 -1.83
CA ASN A 223 33.79 23.28 -0.82
C ASN A 223 34.90 22.25 -1.15
N PRO A 224 35.57 22.38 -2.31
CA PRO A 224 36.61 21.42 -2.70
C PRO A 224 37.76 21.48 -1.69
N ASN A 225 38.15 20.32 -1.18
CA ASN A 225 39.43 20.16 -0.50
C ASN A 225 40.46 19.85 -1.60
N ASP A 226 41.19 20.87 -2.05
CA ASP A 226 42.01 20.84 -3.28
C ASP A 226 43.15 19.80 -3.27
N GLU A 227 43.48 19.19 -2.13
CA GLU A 227 44.67 18.35 -1.98
C GLU A 227 44.42 16.84 -1.86
N GLU A 228 43.18 16.35 -1.70
CA GLU A 228 42.95 14.91 -1.49
C GLU A 228 41.80 14.33 -2.33
N ASN A 229 42.18 13.53 -3.34
CA ASN A 229 41.27 12.59 -4.00
C ASN A 229 40.99 11.34 -3.13
N ASN A 230 41.55 11.26 -1.93
CA ASN A 230 41.32 10.18 -0.97
C ASN A 230 40.44 10.70 0.18
N ILE A 231 39.24 10.17 0.32
CA ILE A 231 38.28 10.59 1.35
C ILE A 231 38.11 9.49 2.38
N ILE A 232 38.35 9.79 3.66
CA ILE A 232 38.17 8.83 4.74
C ILE A 232 36.72 8.87 5.24
N ILE A 233 36.08 7.70 5.33
CA ILE A 233 34.76 7.52 5.93
C ILE A 233 34.91 6.60 7.14
N SER A 234 34.77 7.17 8.34
CA SER A 234 34.98 6.48 9.61
C SER A 234 33.70 6.01 10.30
N ASP A 235 32.54 6.52 9.88
CA ASP A 235 31.25 6.29 10.54
C ASP A 235 30.32 5.33 9.77
N MET A 236 30.87 4.60 8.78
CA MET A 236 30.10 3.67 7.97
C MET A 236 30.84 2.35 7.78
N GLU A 237 30.09 1.24 7.84
CA GLU A 237 30.64 -0.07 7.53
C GLU A 237 30.87 -0.21 6.01
N PRO A 238 31.95 -0.88 5.56
CA PRO A 238 32.26 -1.02 4.14
C PRO A 238 31.12 -1.62 3.31
N LYS A 239 30.38 -2.59 3.88
CA LYS A 239 29.22 -3.21 3.22
C LYS A 239 28.06 -2.23 2.99
N VAL A 240 27.81 -1.30 3.93
CA VAL A 240 26.77 -0.29 3.81
C VAL A 240 27.18 0.73 2.75
N PHE A 241 28.45 1.15 2.77
CA PHE A 241 28.99 2.06 1.76
C PHE A 241 28.95 1.46 0.35
N ARG A 242 29.30 0.17 0.21
CA ARG A 242 29.17 -0.57 -1.07
C ARG A 242 27.74 -0.55 -1.58
N ALA A 243 26.76 -0.84 -0.72
CA ALA A 243 25.35 -0.83 -1.08
C ALA A 243 24.85 0.57 -1.45
N MET A 244 25.32 1.61 -0.75
CA MET A 244 25.04 3.00 -1.11
C MET A 244 25.63 3.37 -2.49
N LEU A 245 26.87 2.99 -2.78
CA LEU A 245 27.48 3.19 -4.09
C LEU A 245 26.72 2.43 -5.18
N HIS A 246 26.35 1.17 -4.94
CA HIS A 246 25.54 0.39 -5.87
C HIS A 246 24.24 1.12 -6.22
N PHE A 247 23.53 1.65 -5.22
CA PHE A 247 22.34 2.45 -5.45
C PHE A 247 22.63 3.72 -6.26
N ILE A 248 23.70 4.45 -5.96
CA ILE A 248 24.04 5.69 -6.68
C ILE A 248 24.24 5.42 -8.18
N TYR A 249 24.89 4.31 -8.55
CA TYR A 249 25.20 3.98 -9.95
C TYR A 249 24.10 3.20 -10.66
N ARG A 250 23.31 2.38 -9.95
CA ARG A 250 22.36 1.43 -10.55
C ARG A 250 20.89 1.72 -10.22
N ASP A 251 20.62 2.68 -9.34
CA ASP A 251 19.28 3.04 -8.82
C ASP A 251 18.46 1.83 -8.31
N SER A 252 19.17 0.79 -7.82
CA SER A 252 18.59 -0.46 -7.33
C SER A 252 19.07 -0.77 -5.92
N PHE A 253 18.17 -1.37 -5.15
CA PHE A 253 18.42 -1.85 -3.80
C PHE A 253 19.13 -3.21 -3.90
N ILE A 254 20.21 -3.42 -3.14
CA ILE A 254 20.80 -4.75 -3.01
C ILE A 254 19.92 -5.53 -2.05
N GLU A 255 19.15 -6.48 -2.57
CA GLU A 255 18.56 -7.53 -1.74
C GLU A 255 19.71 -8.52 -1.42
N ASP A 256 20.03 -8.68 -0.14
CA ASP A 256 21.10 -9.58 0.35
C ASP A 256 20.85 -11.03 -0.10
N ASP A 257 21.28 -11.42 -1.31
CA ASP A 257 21.25 -12.82 -1.77
C ASP A 257 22.65 -13.46 -1.85
N GLU A 258 23.74 -12.70 -1.69
CA GLU A 258 25.09 -13.22 -2.05
C GLU A 258 26.21 -13.04 -1.01
N THR A 259 25.92 -12.74 0.27
CA THR A 259 26.99 -12.75 1.29
C THR A 259 26.62 -13.40 2.62
N THR A 260 27.06 -14.66 2.76
CA THR A 260 27.37 -15.39 4.00
C THR A 260 26.23 -15.68 4.97
N LYS A 261 25.79 -16.94 4.93
CA LYS A 261 25.21 -17.68 6.06
C LYS A 261 26.07 -17.47 7.31
N SER A 262 25.64 -16.58 8.20
CA SER A 262 26.14 -16.50 9.57
C SER A 262 24.93 -16.56 10.48
N ASP A 263 24.84 -17.66 11.21
CA ASP A 263 23.79 -17.97 12.17
C ASP A 263 23.83 -16.99 13.37
N SER A 264 22.82 -16.13 13.46
CA SER A 264 22.41 -15.52 14.73
C SER A 264 20.90 -15.21 14.66
N PRO A 265 20.06 -15.70 15.58
CA PRO A 265 18.61 -15.68 15.41
C PRO A 265 17.97 -14.47 16.11
N GLU A 266 18.34 -13.23 15.79
CA GLU A 266 17.59 -12.05 16.27
C GLU A 266 17.59 -10.93 15.21
N SER A 267 16.40 -10.58 14.71
CA SER A 267 16.08 -9.67 13.57
C SER A 267 16.50 -10.17 12.17
N SER A 268 15.65 -9.94 11.16
CA SER A 268 15.96 -10.30 9.78
C SER A 268 17.28 -9.59 9.37
N PRO A 269 18.27 -10.29 8.77
CA PRO A 269 19.53 -9.66 8.35
C PRO A 269 19.28 -8.47 7.39
N SER A 270 18.22 -8.57 6.58
CA SER A 270 17.72 -7.51 5.70
C SER A 270 17.29 -6.25 6.46
N GLY A 271 16.56 -6.37 7.58
CA GLY A 271 16.12 -5.22 8.37
C GLY A 271 17.28 -4.44 9.01
N ARG A 272 18.34 -5.12 9.44
CA ARG A 272 19.55 -4.47 9.99
C ARG A 272 20.32 -3.70 8.92
N MET A 273 20.40 -4.23 7.70
CA MET A 273 21.03 -3.53 6.58
C MET A 273 20.20 -2.31 6.18
N ALA A 274 18.89 -2.45 6.06
CA ALA A 274 17.98 -1.36 5.69
C ALA A 274 18.04 -0.20 6.69
N ALA A 275 18.12 -0.47 8.00
CA ALA A 275 18.29 0.58 9.02
C ALA A 275 19.61 1.35 8.88
N LYS A 276 20.72 0.65 8.56
CA LYS A 276 22.02 1.30 8.32
C LYS A 276 22.06 2.08 7.01
N LEU A 277 21.43 1.55 5.97
CA LEU A 277 21.27 2.26 4.69
C LEU A 277 20.34 3.46 4.82
N LEU A 278 19.33 3.41 5.69
CA LEU A 278 18.49 4.56 6.00
C LEU A 278 19.32 5.72 6.55
N ALA A 279 20.21 5.43 7.51
CA ALA A 279 21.15 6.41 8.06
C ALA A 279 22.07 7.02 6.97
N ALA A 280 22.60 6.16 6.09
CA ALA A 280 23.42 6.61 4.96
C ALA A 280 22.61 7.48 3.97
N ALA A 281 21.38 7.07 3.66
CA ALA A 281 20.52 7.78 2.73
C ALA A 281 20.18 9.18 3.25
N ASP A 282 19.85 9.32 4.53
CA ASP A 282 19.60 10.61 5.15
C ASP A 282 20.88 11.48 5.14
N LYS A 283 22.01 10.91 5.60
CA LYS A 283 23.31 11.61 5.64
C LYS A 283 23.75 12.17 4.29
N TYR A 284 23.52 11.43 3.20
CA TYR A 284 23.96 11.81 1.85
C TYR A 284 22.83 12.41 0.98
N GLY A 285 21.64 12.64 1.52
CA GLY A 285 20.50 13.23 0.82
C GLY A 285 19.98 12.37 -0.35
N LEU A 286 19.94 11.04 -0.17
CA LEU A 286 19.50 10.07 -1.17
C LEU A 286 18.02 9.71 -0.96
N GLU A 287 17.12 10.64 -1.29
CA GLU A 287 15.67 10.55 -1.00
C GLU A 287 15.03 9.21 -1.42
N ARG A 288 15.27 8.78 -2.66
CA ARG A 288 14.69 7.53 -3.16
C ARG A 288 15.23 6.30 -2.42
N LEU A 289 16.51 6.29 -2.02
CA LEU A 289 17.06 5.21 -1.20
C LEU A 289 16.44 5.22 0.20
N ARG A 290 16.20 6.41 0.76
CA ARG A 290 15.52 6.57 2.05
C ARG A 290 14.13 5.91 2.01
N LEU A 291 13.32 6.25 1.02
CA LEU A 291 11.98 5.65 0.82
C LEU A 291 12.02 4.14 0.58
N LEU A 292 13.03 3.62 -0.12
CA LEU A 292 13.21 2.17 -0.28
C LEU A 292 13.53 1.49 1.06
N CYS A 293 14.37 2.10 1.90
CA CYS A 293 14.65 1.61 3.24
C CYS A 293 13.40 1.66 4.13
N GLU A 294 12.63 2.75 4.05
CA GLU A 294 11.35 2.92 4.75
C GLU A 294 10.36 1.81 4.38
N ALA A 295 10.17 1.56 3.08
CA ALA A 295 9.29 0.50 2.60
C ALA A 295 9.74 -0.89 3.07
N ASN A 296 11.05 -1.16 3.10
CA ASN A 296 11.58 -2.45 3.56
C ASN A 296 11.38 -2.63 5.07
N LEU A 297 11.71 -1.62 5.87
CA LEU A 297 11.54 -1.65 7.32
C LEU A 297 10.06 -1.73 7.73
N CYS A 298 9.17 -1.14 6.93
CA CYS A 298 7.73 -1.20 7.18
C CYS A 298 7.14 -2.61 7.04
N LYS A 299 7.72 -3.48 6.18
CA LYS A 299 7.24 -4.86 5.96
C LYS A 299 7.40 -5.74 7.21
N ASP A 300 8.46 -5.50 7.99
CA ASP A 300 8.83 -6.29 9.16
C ASP A 300 8.32 -5.66 10.49
N LEU A 301 7.38 -4.71 10.41
CA LEU A 301 6.82 -4.07 11.60
C LEU A 301 6.00 -5.04 12.44
N CYS A 302 6.37 -5.15 13.72
CA CYS A 302 5.64 -5.92 14.71
C CYS A 302 5.64 -5.18 16.06
N VAL A 303 4.91 -5.71 17.05
CA VAL A 303 4.78 -5.07 18.37
C VAL A 303 6.14 -4.92 19.07
N ASP A 304 7.04 -5.88 18.90
CA ASP A 304 8.36 -5.87 19.56
C ASP A 304 9.36 -4.93 18.86
N SER A 305 9.23 -4.72 17.54
CA SER A 305 10.17 -3.92 16.75
C SER A 305 9.76 -2.45 16.60
N VAL A 306 8.46 -2.14 16.67
CA VAL A 306 7.93 -0.82 16.29
C VAL A 306 8.51 0.35 17.08
N ALA A 307 8.86 0.17 18.36
CA ALA A 307 9.46 1.23 19.18
C ALA A 307 10.84 1.65 18.65
N ASN A 308 11.69 0.68 18.33
CA ASN A 308 13.01 0.91 17.75
C ASN A 308 12.89 1.49 16.34
N THR A 309 12.03 0.92 15.51
CA THR A 309 11.81 1.41 14.13
C THR A 309 11.26 2.84 14.11
N LEU A 310 10.37 3.19 15.04
CA LEU A 310 9.86 4.56 15.18
C LEU A 310 10.98 5.54 15.58
N SER A 311 11.83 5.15 16.53
CA SER A 311 12.99 5.95 16.95
C SER A 311 13.96 6.18 15.78
N LEU A 312 14.27 5.13 15.01
CA LEU A 312 15.09 5.22 13.81
C LEU A 312 14.47 6.14 12.75
N ALA A 313 13.16 6.03 12.54
CA ALA A 313 12.46 6.82 11.54
C ALA A 313 12.45 8.32 11.90
N ASP A 314 12.26 8.66 13.17
CA ASP A 314 12.37 10.04 13.65
C ASP A 314 13.80 10.58 13.51
N HIS A 315 14.80 9.78 13.90
CA HIS A 315 16.20 10.19 13.91
C HIS A 315 16.77 10.44 12.50
N TYR A 316 16.36 9.64 11.52
CA TYR A 316 16.83 9.74 10.12
C TYR A 316 15.81 10.37 9.17
N HIS A 317 14.90 11.20 9.70
CA HIS A 317 13.93 11.98 8.93
C HIS A 317 13.11 11.15 7.92
N ALA A 318 12.78 9.91 8.31
CA ALA A 318 12.07 8.93 7.50
C ALA A 318 10.56 9.06 7.72
N THR A 319 9.94 10.03 7.05
CA THR A 319 8.60 10.52 7.40
C THR A 319 7.48 9.51 7.13
N GLU A 320 7.57 8.73 6.06
CA GLU A 320 6.54 7.74 5.71
C GLU A 320 6.58 6.56 6.68
N LEU A 321 7.78 6.07 7.02
CA LEU A 321 7.98 5.02 8.02
C LEU A 321 7.54 5.49 9.41
N LYS A 322 7.86 6.73 9.79
CA LYS A 322 7.42 7.31 11.07
C LYS A 322 5.89 7.32 11.15
N ALA A 323 5.21 7.80 10.11
CA ALA A 323 3.75 7.81 10.05
C ALA A 323 3.15 6.39 10.13
N ALA A 324 3.74 5.43 9.42
CA ALA A 324 3.33 4.03 9.46
C ALA A 324 3.48 3.42 10.87
N CYS A 325 4.62 3.66 11.53
CA CYS A 325 4.87 3.22 12.90
C CYS A 325 3.85 3.81 13.89
N LEU A 326 3.58 5.12 13.82
CA LEU A 326 2.61 5.77 14.71
C LEU A 326 1.20 5.21 14.52
N LYS A 327 0.78 5.00 13.26
CA LYS A 327 -0.50 4.37 12.94
C LYS A 327 -0.58 2.94 13.48
N TYR A 328 0.46 2.15 13.28
CA TYR A 328 0.52 0.77 13.78
C TYR A 328 0.41 0.72 15.31
N VAL A 329 1.09 1.62 16.03
CA VAL A 329 0.98 1.74 17.50
C VAL A 329 -0.44 2.13 17.91
N ALA A 330 -1.09 3.08 17.22
CA ALA A 330 -2.45 3.48 17.54
C ALA A 330 -3.46 2.33 17.36
N GLU A 331 -3.29 1.51 16.31
CA GLU A 331 -4.13 0.34 16.04
C GLU A 331 -3.88 -0.82 17.03
N ASN A 332 -2.67 -0.93 17.59
CA ASN A 332 -2.23 -2.04 18.46
C ASN A 332 -1.86 -1.60 19.88
N LEU A 333 -2.41 -0.48 20.35
CA LEU A 333 -1.97 0.21 21.58
C LEU A 333 -1.94 -0.71 22.80
N GLY A 334 -2.97 -1.53 23.00
CA GLY A 334 -3.04 -2.44 24.15
C GLY A 334 -1.95 -3.52 24.16
N ALA A 335 -1.45 -3.95 23.00
CA ALA A 335 -0.32 -4.86 22.90
C ALA A 335 1.00 -4.09 23.12
N PHE A 336 1.14 -2.93 22.48
CA PHE A 336 2.31 -2.06 22.63
C PHE A 336 2.57 -1.65 24.08
N MET A 337 1.54 -1.25 24.83
CA MET A 337 1.64 -0.87 26.24
C MET A 337 2.04 -2.02 27.18
N ARG A 338 1.90 -3.27 26.73
CA ARG A 338 2.34 -4.47 27.48
C ARG A 338 3.72 -4.98 27.04
N SER A 339 4.27 -4.43 25.97
CA SER A 339 5.63 -4.69 25.50
C SER A 339 6.62 -3.75 26.20
N SER A 340 7.92 -4.02 26.06
CA SER A 340 8.98 -3.11 26.50
C SER A 340 9.13 -1.84 25.63
N GLY A 341 8.28 -1.66 24.62
CA GLY A 341 8.36 -0.56 23.67
C GLY A 341 8.14 0.82 24.30
N VAL A 342 7.29 0.91 25.34
CA VAL A 342 7.03 2.17 26.05
C VAL A 342 8.25 2.59 26.86
N GLU A 343 8.85 1.67 27.60
CA GLU A 343 10.08 1.89 28.36
C GLU A 343 11.23 2.27 27.43
N TYR A 344 11.37 1.58 26.30
CA TYR A 344 12.38 1.91 25.29
C TYR A 344 12.23 3.36 24.79
N LEU A 345 11.02 3.78 24.41
CA LEU A 345 10.79 5.16 23.96
C LEU A 345 11.01 6.18 25.09
N LYS A 346 10.71 5.81 26.34
CA LYS A 346 10.94 6.68 27.50
C LYS A 346 12.43 6.99 27.69
N GLU A 347 13.29 6.02 27.45
CA GLU A 347 14.74 6.14 27.63
C GLU A 347 15.41 6.81 26.43
N ASN A 348 14.97 6.51 25.22
CA ASN A 348 15.66 6.93 24.00
C ASN A 348 15.03 8.15 23.31
N CYS A 349 13.69 8.29 23.33
CA CYS A 349 12.97 9.33 22.58
C CYS A 349 11.66 9.78 23.27
N PRO A 350 11.73 10.53 24.39
CA PRO A 350 10.54 10.92 25.15
C PRO A 350 9.51 11.75 24.36
N SER A 351 9.96 12.53 23.38
CA SER A 351 9.10 13.33 22.49
C SER A 351 8.09 12.47 21.72
N LEU A 352 8.50 11.28 21.28
CA LEU A 352 7.65 10.37 20.52
C LEU A 352 6.47 9.84 21.33
N GLN A 353 6.60 9.72 22.66
CA GLN A 353 5.47 9.37 23.51
C GLN A 353 4.38 10.43 23.48
N SER A 354 4.78 11.71 23.44
CA SER A 354 3.84 12.83 23.35
C SER A 354 3.12 12.83 22.00
N GLU A 355 3.84 12.48 20.93
CA GLU A 355 3.28 12.39 19.58
C GLU A 355 2.29 11.24 19.43
N ILE A 356 2.61 10.06 19.99
CA ILE A 356 1.67 8.92 20.08
C ILE A 356 0.40 9.34 20.83
N LEU A 357 0.53 10.03 21.97
CA LEU A 357 -0.62 10.51 22.74
C LEU A 357 -1.46 11.51 21.96
N LYS A 358 -0.85 12.45 21.22
CA LYS A 358 -1.57 13.38 20.34
C LYS A 358 -2.41 12.64 19.30
N ILE A 359 -1.83 11.62 18.65
CA ILE A 359 -2.51 10.82 17.62
C ILE A 359 -3.70 10.05 18.24
N ILE A 360 -3.51 9.43 19.40
CA ILE A 360 -4.57 8.70 20.11
C ILE A 360 -5.69 9.65 20.53
N ALA A 361 -5.34 10.84 21.04
CA ALA A 361 -6.29 11.87 21.44
C ALA A 361 -7.01 12.51 20.24
N GLY A 362 -6.57 12.26 19.01
CA GLY A 362 -7.10 12.88 17.81
C GLY A 362 -6.71 14.35 17.65
N TRP A 363 -5.57 14.76 18.22
CA TRP A 363 -4.99 16.07 17.97
C TRP A 363 -4.26 16.05 16.62
N GLU A 364 -4.93 16.54 15.58
CA GLU A 364 -4.25 16.97 14.35
C GLU A 364 -3.51 18.28 14.66
N GLU A 365 -2.18 18.30 14.57
CA GLU A 365 -1.47 19.56 14.34
C GLU A 365 -1.70 19.93 12.86
N ASP A 366 -2.19 21.15 12.61
CA ASP A 366 -2.43 21.70 11.28
C ASP A 366 -1.10 21.81 10.49
N CYS A 367 -0.60 20.69 9.97
CA CYS A 367 0.37 20.68 8.88
C CYS A 367 -0.43 20.65 7.56
N SER A 368 -0.31 21.74 6.81
CA SER A 368 -1.00 22.02 5.55
C SER A 368 -0.91 20.89 4.53
N SER A 369 -1.88 19.97 4.52
CA SER A 369 -2.51 19.41 3.31
C SER A 369 -3.84 18.77 3.70
N GLY A 370 -4.92 19.21 3.04
CA GLY A 370 -6.28 18.93 3.47
C GLY A 370 -6.69 17.47 3.33
N GLY A 371 -7.16 16.89 4.45
CA GLY A 371 -7.86 15.61 4.48
C GLY A 371 -8.29 15.25 5.90
N LYS A 372 -9.42 15.80 6.37
CA LYS A 372 -9.97 15.51 7.70
C LYS A 372 -10.22 14.01 7.89
N SER A 373 -9.45 13.36 8.76
CA SER A 373 -9.75 12.01 9.24
C SER A 373 -10.16 12.09 10.70
N ARG A 374 -11.44 11.78 10.97
CA ARG A 374 -11.98 11.73 12.35
C ARG A 374 -11.25 10.68 13.17
N SER A 375 -10.92 11.02 14.42
CA SER A 375 -10.23 10.15 15.37
C SER A 375 -11.00 8.86 15.69
N VAL A 376 -10.25 7.77 15.91
CA VAL A 376 -10.74 6.42 16.20
C VAL A 376 -11.57 6.37 17.50
N TRP A 377 -11.26 7.24 18.48
CA TRP A 377 -11.94 7.26 19.78
C TRP A 377 -13.29 8.00 19.80
N GLY A 378 -13.58 8.83 18.79
CA GLY A 378 -14.90 9.46 18.65
C GLY A 378 -16.03 8.49 18.31
N GLN A 379 -15.74 7.22 18.04
CA GLN A 379 -16.72 6.20 17.68
C GLN A 379 -17.15 5.29 18.85
N LEU A 380 -16.51 5.41 20.02
CA LEU A 380 -16.77 4.51 21.16
C LEU A 380 -17.52 5.17 22.33
N SER A 381 -17.82 6.47 22.28
CA SER A 381 -18.44 7.18 23.42
C SER A 381 -19.88 7.67 23.20
N ASP A 382 -20.50 7.41 22.05
CA ASP A 382 -21.92 7.76 21.84
C ASP A 382 -22.83 6.58 22.19
N GLY A 383 -22.95 6.32 23.50
CA GLY A 383 -23.91 5.38 24.07
C GLY A 383 -24.15 5.71 25.54
N GLU A 384 -25.41 6.02 25.87
CA GLU A 384 -25.94 6.44 27.19
C GLU A 384 -25.74 7.95 27.48
N ASP A 385 -26.75 8.80 27.72
CA ASP A 385 -28.00 8.57 28.45
C ASP A 385 -29.01 9.69 28.09
N SER A 386 -30.21 9.33 27.59
CA SER A 386 -31.29 10.28 27.31
C SER A 386 -32.30 10.30 28.46
N SER A 387 -31.99 11.01 29.54
CA SER A 387 -33.01 11.41 30.52
C SER A 387 -32.67 12.77 31.13
N GLY A 388 -33.35 13.83 30.67
CA GLY A 388 -33.03 15.19 31.06
C GLY A 388 -34.07 16.22 30.65
N ARG A 389 -35.28 16.11 31.23
CA ARG A 389 -36.31 17.16 31.23
C ARG A 389 -35.67 18.53 31.52
N ARG A 390 -35.78 19.49 30.60
CA ARG A 390 -35.61 20.92 30.94
C ARG A 390 -36.86 21.72 30.59
N VAL A 391 -37.51 22.13 31.66
CA VAL A 391 -38.55 23.16 31.74
C VAL A 391 -37.94 24.50 31.31
N ARG A 392 -38.64 25.22 30.43
CA ARG A 392 -38.32 26.62 30.06
C ARG A 392 -38.64 27.56 31.23
N PRO A 393 -37.85 28.62 31.44
CA PRO A 393 -38.40 29.87 31.94
C PRO A 393 -38.44 30.93 30.84
N ARG A 394 -39.56 31.67 30.83
CA ARG A 394 -39.75 32.93 30.13
C ARG A 394 -39.09 34.05 30.93
N SER A 395 -38.32 34.90 30.25
CA SER A 395 -38.44 36.37 30.18
C SER A 395 -37.18 36.92 29.56
#